data_AF-A0A7W9HMA6-F1
#
_entry.id   AF-A0A7W9HMA6-F1
#
_cell.length_a   1.000
_cell.length_b   1.000
_cell.length_c   1.000
_cell.angle_alpha   90.00
_cell.angle_beta   90.00
_cell.angle_gamma   90.00
#
_symmetry.space_group_name_H-M   'P 1'
#
loop_
_entity.id
_entity.type
_entity.pdbx_description
1 polymer ?
#
loop_
_entity_poly.entity_id
_entity_poly.type
_entity_poly.pdbx_seq_one_letter_code
_entity_poly.pdbx_strand_id
1 'polypeptide(L)'
;MPIGDHGGTWADGNIPVLCVVHDPDTDGLYWANATKQLLSARREGKVVKTITIGPDRKLDDESIADFVADVRRYLSRYRGNRIIQAQLGEMAGVEFGPSDIVQHHVNVDGEDMIFWQRRGEGFATLLHSDLDWHPEHIGPEHFHPHGRPGLLPGMSVVANTILSKAEAQWLAACFDAARWAREPAVDDPPLHTNLDARDNYVAKRVELRLRIDPDALTRSIQEIRTEIEIDHDLATTGAELKSDAEACAEALAKPWREMSDKARRLVTFYLVREVRVESPALPIDEQFRIVWRCPRPAAEYGFGARVGQPSTRMSSNRELVSAFELRPGDRIYWLSRHGNERGRSVSAVWDSEDTPGAVCVLFDQLMLGDTFWPEELFARKVSAEPRSGAFRA
;
A
#
# COMPACT_ATOMS: atom_id res chain seq x y z
N MET A 1 -11.71 -36.26 -19.26
CA MET A 1 -10.34 -36.79 -19.04
C MET A 1 -9.93 -36.65 -17.59
N PRO A 2 -9.34 -37.68 -16.96
CA PRO A 2 -8.75 -37.55 -15.62
C PRO A 2 -7.50 -36.66 -15.65
N ILE A 3 -7.33 -35.84 -14.60
CA ILE A 3 -6.20 -34.89 -14.47
C ILE A 3 -4.99 -35.54 -13.80
N GLY A 4 -5.22 -36.42 -12.81
CA GLY A 4 -4.14 -37.02 -12.00
C GLY A 4 -3.28 -35.97 -11.29
N ASP A 5 -1.98 -36.24 -11.17
CA ASP A 5 -1.02 -35.35 -10.52
C ASP A 5 -0.56 -34.18 -11.41
N HIS A 6 -1.06 -34.10 -12.64
CA HIS A 6 -0.61 -33.11 -13.62
C HIS A 6 -1.37 -31.78 -13.56
N GLY A 7 -2.37 -31.66 -12.68
CA GLY A 7 -3.25 -30.48 -12.61
C GLY A 7 -2.48 -29.17 -12.38
N GLY A 8 -1.50 -29.17 -11.47
CA GLY A 8 -0.62 -28.02 -11.25
C GLY A 8 0.20 -27.70 -12.49
N THR A 9 0.88 -28.68 -13.08
CA THR A 9 1.70 -28.50 -14.29
C THR A 9 0.89 -27.95 -15.47
N TRP A 10 -0.34 -28.42 -15.66
CA TRP A 10 -1.20 -28.00 -16.77
C TRP A 10 -1.81 -26.60 -16.57
N ALA A 11 -2.01 -26.18 -15.32
CA ALA A 11 -2.50 -24.85 -14.98
C ALA A 11 -1.38 -23.80 -15.00
N ASP A 12 -0.20 -24.17 -14.49
CA ASP A 12 0.87 -23.22 -14.16
C ASP A 12 1.99 -23.15 -15.21
N GLY A 13 2.03 -24.12 -16.13
CA GLY A 13 3.02 -24.20 -17.19
C GLY A 13 3.00 -23.02 -18.18
N ASN A 14 4.16 -22.74 -18.77
CA ASN A 14 4.33 -21.70 -19.79
C ASN A 14 3.67 -22.04 -21.14
N ILE A 15 3.18 -23.27 -21.29
CA ILE A 15 2.50 -23.76 -22.48
C ILE A 15 1.11 -24.25 -22.05
N PRO A 16 0.03 -23.71 -22.62
CA PRO A 16 -1.29 -24.18 -22.27
C PRO A 16 -1.58 -25.56 -22.88
N VAL A 17 -2.34 -26.36 -22.15
CA VAL A 17 -2.68 -27.74 -22.45
C VAL A 17 -4.08 -27.79 -23.06
N LEU A 18 -4.17 -28.39 -24.24
CA LEU A 18 -5.42 -28.72 -24.92
C LEU A 18 -5.57 -30.24 -24.89
N CYS A 19 -6.72 -30.73 -24.42
CA CYS A 19 -7.06 -32.15 -24.48
C CYS A 19 -7.82 -32.42 -25.77
N VAL A 20 -7.37 -33.41 -26.54
CA VAL A 20 -8.11 -33.97 -27.68
C VAL A 20 -8.33 -35.45 -27.40
N VAL A 21 -9.57 -35.92 -27.54
CA VAL A 21 -9.99 -37.28 -27.20
C VAL A 21 -10.78 -37.87 -28.35
N HIS A 22 -10.47 -39.11 -28.70
CA HIS A 22 -11.29 -39.93 -29.60
C HIS A 22 -12.33 -40.69 -28.78
N ASP A 23 -13.59 -40.62 -29.22
CA ASP A 23 -14.69 -41.42 -28.71
C ASP A 23 -14.95 -42.59 -29.68
N PRO A 24 -14.65 -43.84 -29.29
CA PRO A 24 -14.78 -44.99 -30.16
C PRO A 24 -16.23 -45.35 -30.48
N ASP A 25 -17.20 -44.93 -29.65
CA ASP A 25 -18.61 -45.26 -29.85
C ASP A 25 -19.24 -44.39 -30.94
N THR A 26 -18.79 -43.14 -31.05
CA THR A 26 -19.26 -42.18 -32.06
C THR A 26 -18.28 -41.98 -33.22
N ASP A 27 -17.12 -42.64 -33.16
CA ASP A 27 -15.95 -42.42 -34.01
C ASP A 27 -15.59 -40.93 -34.18
N GLY A 28 -15.81 -40.16 -33.10
CA GLY A 28 -15.67 -38.71 -33.09
C GLY A 28 -14.41 -38.27 -32.38
N LEU A 29 -13.77 -37.20 -32.86
CA LEU A 29 -12.74 -36.47 -32.10
C LEU A 29 -13.40 -35.32 -31.37
N TYR A 30 -13.01 -35.08 -30.12
CA TYR A 30 -13.53 -33.99 -29.30
C TYR A 30 -12.39 -33.26 -28.59
N TRP A 31 -12.59 -32.01 -28.20
CA TRP A 31 -11.54 -31.23 -27.55
C TRP A 31 -12.02 -30.39 -26.38
N ALA A 32 -11.08 -30.04 -25.50
CA ALA A 32 -11.26 -29.07 -24.43
C ALA A 32 -9.96 -28.32 -24.12
N ASN A 33 -10.08 -27.05 -23.72
CA ASN A 33 -8.95 -26.29 -23.18
C ASN A 33 -8.79 -26.58 -21.68
N ALA A 34 -7.90 -27.50 -21.36
CA ALA A 34 -7.69 -27.98 -20.00
C ALA A 34 -7.15 -26.87 -19.08
N THR A 35 -6.15 -26.11 -19.55
CA THR A 35 -5.60 -24.97 -18.79
C THR A 35 -6.69 -23.96 -18.45
N LYS A 36 -7.56 -23.61 -19.40
CA LYS A 36 -8.67 -22.68 -19.14
C LYS A 36 -9.65 -23.20 -18.08
N GLN A 37 -10.02 -24.49 -18.12
CA GLN A 37 -10.93 -25.07 -17.12
C GLN A 37 -10.29 -25.12 -15.74
N LEU A 38 -9.01 -25.50 -15.66
CA LEU A 38 -8.25 -25.53 -14.40
C LEU A 38 -8.13 -24.14 -13.77
N LEU A 39 -7.79 -23.12 -14.57
CA LEU A 39 -7.70 -21.74 -14.09
C LEU A 39 -9.07 -21.19 -13.67
N SER A 40 -10.14 -21.50 -14.40
CA SER A 40 -11.51 -21.11 -14.01
C SER A 40 -11.90 -21.73 -12.67
N ALA A 41 -11.66 -23.02 -12.50
CA ALA A 41 -11.99 -23.70 -11.26
C ALA A 41 -11.15 -23.21 -10.08
N ARG A 42 -9.86 -22.92 -10.28
CA ARG A 42 -9.02 -22.31 -9.25
C ARG A 42 -9.55 -20.95 -8.81
N ARG A 43 -9.99 -20.09 -9.75
CA ARG A 43 -10.64 -18.80 -9.42
C ARG A 43 -11.91 -18.98 -8.58
N GLU A 44 -12.62 -20.09 -8.79
CA GLU A 44 -13.82 -20.45 -8.04
C GLU A 44 -13.53 -21.25 -6.75
N GLY A 45 -12.26 -21.47 -6.40
CA GLY A 45 -11.86 -22.26 -5.23
C GLY A 45 -12.21 -23.75 -5.32
N LYS A 46 -12.37 -24.29 -6.54
CA LYS A 46 -12.77 -25.68 -6.79
C LYS A 46 -11.59 -26.52 -7.24
N VAL A 47 -11.47 -27.71 -6.64
CA VAL A 47 -10.54 -28.75 -7.12
C VAL A 47 -11.24 -29.61 -8.16
N VAL A 48 -10.77 -29.55 -9.41
CA VAL A 48 -11.30 -30.36 -10.50
C VAL A 48 -10.44 -31.59 -10.67
N LYS A 49 -11.08 -32.77 -10.67
CA LYS A 49 -10.41 -34.07 -10.89
C LYS A 49 -10.47 -34.54 -12.35
N THR A 50 -11.37 -33.96 -13.13
CA THR A 50 -11.59 -34.31 -14.54
C THR A 50 -11.82 -33.08 -15.42
N ILE A 51 -11.13 -33.02 -16.57
CA ILE A 51 -11.46 -32.07 -17.63
C ILE A 51 -12.73 -32.55 -18.32
N THR A 52 -13.72 -31.66 -18.38
CA THR A 52 -15.02 -31.94 -19.00
C THR A 52 -14.96 -31.58 -20.47
N ILE A 53 -15.36 -32.51 -21.34
CA ILE A 53 -15.41 -32.31 -22.79
C ILE A 53 -16.89 -32.24 -23.17
N GLY A 54 -17.30 -31.11 -23.75
CA GLY A 54 -18.68 -30.91 -24.17
C GLY A 54 -19.00 -31.71 -25.43
N PRO A 55 -20.22 -32.26 -25.58
CA PRO A 55 -20.63 -32.97 -26.78
C PRO A 55 -20.69 -32.06 -28.02
N ASP A 56 -20.80 -30.74 -27.81
CA ASP A 56 -20.75 -29.68 -28.83
C ASP A 56 -19.32 -29.36 -29.30
N ARG A 57 -18.29 -29.97 -28.70
CA ARG A 57 -16.88 -29.72 -29.01
C ARG A 57 -16.25 -30.79 -29.89
N LYS A 58 -17.06 -31.35 -30.80
CA LYS A 58 -16.58 -32.28 -31.82
C LYS A 58 -15.62 -31.56 -32.78
N LEU A 59 -14.52 -32.20 -33.12
CA LEU A 59 -13.58 -31.81 -34.16
C LEU A 59 -13.90 -32.58 -35.43
N ASP A 60 -14.39 -31.88 -36.43
CA ASP A 60 -14.63 -32.37 -37.78
C ASP A 60 -14.25 -31.29 -38.81
N ASP A 61 -14.46 -31.59 -40.08
CA ASP A 61 -14.07 -30.69 -41.18
C ASP A 61 -14.79 -29.33 -41.11
N GLU A 62 -15.98 -29.27 -40.50
CA GLU A 62 -16.76 -28.04 -40.36
C GLU A 62 -16.29 -27.22 -39.14
N SER A 63 -15.89 -27.87 -38.04
CA SER A 63 -15.55 -27.20 -36.77
C SER A 63 -14.05 -26.90 -36.57
N ILE A 64 -13.16 -27.49 -37.37
CA ILE A 64 -11.70 -27.36 -37.18
C ILE A 64 -11.21 -25.92 -37.35
N ALA A 65 -11.83 -25.14 -38.22
CA ALA A 65 -11.49 -23.73 -38.42
C ALA A 65 -11.79 -22.90 -37.16
N ASP A 66 -12.96 -23.12 -36.55
CA ASP A 66 -13.39 -22.45 -35.32
C ASP A 66 -12.52 -22.86 -34.13
N PHE A 67 -12.17 -24.15 -34.03
CA PHE A 67 -11.20 -24.64 -33.06
C PHE A 67 -9.86 -23.90 -33.17
N VAL A 68 -9.27 -23.82 -34.37
CA VAL A 68 -7.99 -23.14 -34.59
C VAL A 68 -8.11 -21.66 -34.26
N ALA A 69 -9.22 -21.00 -34.63
CA ALA A 69 -9.45 -19.60 -34.30
C ALA A 69 -9.56 -19.36 -32.78
N ASP A 70 -10.29 -20.21 -32.06
CA ASP A 70 -10.43 -20.15 -30.60
C ASP A 70 -9.10 -20.41 -29.89
N VAL A 71 -8.34 -21.41 -30.33
CA VAL A 71 -7.01 -21.72 -29.80
C VAL A 71 -6.04 -20.57 -30.04
N ARG A 72 -5.98 -20.02 -31.27
CA ARG A 72 -5.13 -18.86 -31.58
C ARG A 72 -5.50 -17.66 -30.71
N ARG A 73 -6.78 -17.34 -30.58
CA ARG A 73 -7.28 -16.25 -29.73
C ARG A 73 -6.86 -16.45 -28.28
N TYR A 74 -6.98 -17.67 -27.76
CA TYR A 74 -6.55 -18.01 -26.41
C TYR A 74 -5.03 -17.90 -26.25
N LEU A 75 -4.26 -18.47 -27.17
CA LEU A 75 -2.79 -18.44 -27.15
C LEU A 75 -2.23 -17.03 -27.24
N SER A 76 -2.81 -16.17 -28.09
CA SER A 76 -2.42 -14.76 -28.19
C SER A 76 -2.64 -14.03 -26.88
N ARG A 77 -3.77 -14.27 -26.19
CA ARG A 77 -4.04 -13.69 -24.86
C ARG A 77 -3.15 -14.29 -23.77
N TYR A 78 -2.96 -15.60 -23.77
CA TYR A 78 -2.19 -16.33 -22.76
C TYR A 78 -0.69 -15.98 -22.83
N ARG A 79 -0.10 -16.00 -24.03
CA ARG A 79 1.28 -15.59 -24.24
C ARG A 79 1.46 -14.09 -24.09
N GLY A 80 0.51 -13.27 -24.57
CA GLY A 80 0.52 -11.83 -24.36
C GLY A 80 0.60 -11.48 -22.87
N ASN A 81 -0.30 -12.03 -22.06
CA ASN A 81 -0.32 -11.73 -20.62
C ASN A 81 0.92 -12.26 -19.87
N ARG A 82 1.45 -13.44 -20.21
CA ARG A 82 2.67 -13.99 -19.57
C ARG A 82 3.95 -13.25 -19.98
N ILE A 83 4.06 -12.83 -21.25
CA ILE A 83 5.18 -12.00 -21.72
C ILE A 83 5.12 -10.63 -21.06
N ILE A 84 3.93 -10.03 -20.98
CA ILE A 84 3.73 -8.77 -20.28
C ILE A 84 4.10 -8.93 -18.80
N GLN A 85 3.63 -9.97 -18.10
CA GLN A 85 4.03 -10.20 -16.70
C GLN A 85 5.54 -10.39 -16.53
N ALA A 86 6.20 -11.15 -17.40
CA ALA A 86 7.65 -11.33 -17.34
C ALA A 86 8.40 -10.01 -17.58
N GLN A 87 7.98 -9.24 -18.58
CA GLN A 87 8.56 -7.93 -18.91
C GLN A 87 8.33 -6.90 -17.79
N LEU A 88 7.11 -6.85 -17.24
CA LEU A 88 6.76 -6.00 -16.12
C LEU A 88 7.53 -6.39 -14.86
N GLY A 89 7.74 -7.69 -14.63
CA GLY A 89 8.54 -8.19 -13.52
C GLY A 89 10.01 -7.82 -13.66
N GLU A 90 10.57 -7.92 -14.87
CA GLU A 90 11.93 -7.47 -15.18
C GLU A 90 12.08 -5.95 -14.96
N MET A 91 11.13 -5.15 -15.44
CA MET A 91 11.14 -3.69 -15.27
C MET A 91 11.07 -3.28 -13.80
N ALA A 92 10.25 -3.96 -13.01
CA ALA A 92 10.06 -3.65 -11.60
C ALA A 92 11.04 -4.38 -10.66
N GLY A 93 11.91 -5.24 -11.19
CA GLY A 93 12.83 -6.05 -10.39
C GLY A 93 12.13 -7.04 -9.45
N VAL A 94 10.92 -7.48 -9.80
CA VAL A 94 10.12 -8.40 -8.97
C VAL A 94 9.69 -9.64 -9.77
N GLU A 95 9.62 -10.78 -9.10
CA GLU A 95 9.08 -12.01 -9.69
C GLU A 95 7.62 -12.20 -9.27
N PHE A 96 6.71 -12.26 -10.26
CA PHE A 96 5.30 -12.52 -10.02
C PHE A 96 5.02 -14.02 -9.94
N GLY A 97 4.33 -14.44 -8.89
CA GLY A 97 3.88 -15.81 -8.70
C GLY A 97 2.69 -16.17 -9.62
N PRO A 98 2.49 -17.47 -9.90
CA PRO A 98 1.38 -17.94 -10.76
C PRO A 98 -0.01 -17.71 -10.15
N SER A 99 -0.09 -17.51 -8.83
CA SER A 99 -1.31 -17.19 -8.08
C SER A 99 -1.56 -15.70 -7.93
N ASP A 100 -0.62 -14.86 -8.38
CA ASP A 100 -0.68 -13.44 -8.12
C ASP A 100 -1.66 -12.75 -9.07
N ILE A 101 -2.41 -11.80 -8.52
CA ILE A 101 -3.26 -10.92 -9.30
C ILE A 101 -2.37 -9.78 -9.77
N VAL A 102 -1.99 -9.83 -11.05
CA VAL A 102 -1.24 -8.76 -11.72
C VAL A 102 -2.14 -8.12 -12.76
N GLN A 103 -2.40 -6.83 -12.60
CA GLN A 103 -3.10 -5.99 -13.57
C GLN A 103 -2.16 -4.88 -14.03
N HIS A 104 -2.26 -4.53 -15.31
CA HIS A 104 -1.44 -3.51 -15.94
C HIS A 104 -2.31 -2.46 -16.61
N HIS A 105 -1.89 -1.20 -16.51
CA HIS A 105 -2.52 -0.06 -17.16
C HIS A 105 -1.45 0.86 -17.74
N VAL A 106 -1.78 1.46 -18.87
CA VAL A 106 -1.00 2.53 -19.48
C VAL A 106 -1.93 3.74 -19.55
N ASN A 107 -1.52 4.85 -18.96
CA ASN A 107 -2.32 6.07 -18.97
C ASN A 107 -2.23 6.79 -20.33
N VAL A 108 -2.87 7.96 -20.45
CA VAL A 108 -2.93 8.73 -21.71
C VAL A 108 -1.58 9.31 -22.13
N ASP A 109 -0.66 9.47 -21.17
CA ASP A 109 0.69 10.01 -21.35
C ASP A 109 1.72 8.90 -21.62
N GLY A 110 1.27 7.63 -21.64
CA GLY A 110 2.11 6.47 -21.88
C GLY A 110 2.83 5.95 -20.64
N GLU A 111 2.46 6.43 -19.45
CA GLU A 111 3.02 5.97 -18.19
C GLU A 111 2.38 4.66 -17.76
N ASP A 112 3.21 3.76 -17.25
CA ASP A 112 2.82 2.42 -16.86
C ASP A 112 2.52 2.32 -15.37
N MET A 113 1.43 1.62 -15.06
CA MET A 113 1.03 1.24 -13.71
C MET A 113 0.78 -0.25 -13.61
N ILE A 114 1.28 -0.87 -12.54
CA ILE A 114 1.07 -2.29 -12.24
C ILE A 114 0.47 -2.40 -10.84
N PHE A 115 -0.66 -3.10 -10.77
CA PHE A 115 -1.26 -3.52 -9.52
C PHE A 115 -0.94 -5.00 -9.33
N TRP A 116 -0.31 -5.32 -8.22
CA TRP A 116 0.12 -6.66 -7.89
C TRP A 116 -0.39 -7.06 -6.51
N GLN A 117 -1.23 -8.08 -6.41
CA GLN A 117 -1.67 -8.61 -5.12
C GLN A 117 -1.40 -10.11 -5.05
N ARG A 118 -0.60 -10.53 -4.07
CA ARG A 118 -0.44 -11.94 -3.75
C ARG A 118 -1.70 -12.45 -3.05
N ARG A 119 -2.06 -13.70 -3.33
CA ARG A 119 -3.22 -14.32 -2.70
C ARG A 119 -3.00 -14.45 -1.19
N GLY A 120 -3.99 -14.05 -0.41
CA GLY A 120 -4.02 -14.08 1.05
C GLY A 120 -3.37 -12.87 1.72
N GLU A 121 -2.55 -12.07 1.02
CA GLU A 121 -2.02 -10.83 1.59
C GLU A 121 -3.13 -9.78 1.75
N GLY A 122 -3.12 -9.07 2.88
CA GLY A 122 -4.11 -8.01 3.16
C GLY A 122 -3.85 -6.68 2.46
N PHE A 123 -2.74 -6.56 1.72
CA PHE A 123 -2.38 -5.40 0.90
C PHE A 123 -2.04 -5.81 -0.53
N ALA A 124 -1.96 -4.83 -1.42
CA ALA A 124 -1.43 -4.94 -2.77
C ALA A 124 -0.14 -4.11 -2.89
N THR A 125 0.64 -4.36 -3.92
CA THR A 125 1.81 -3.58 -4.31
C THR A 125 1.49 -2.83 -5.58
N LEU A 126 1.66 -1.51 -5.54
CA LEU A 126 1.60 -0.63 -6.69
C LEU A 126 3.01 -0.37 -7.20
N LEU A 127 3.19 -0.49 -8.51
CA LEU A 127 4.39 -0.09 -9.22
C LEU A 127 3.98 0.94 -10.25
N HIS A 128 4.69 2.05 -10.29
CA HIS A 128 4.36 3.19 -11.14
C HIS A 128 5.66 3.82 -11.66
N SER A 129 5.66 4.28 -12.90
CA SER A 129 6.77 5.03 -13.49
C SER A 129 7.26 6.20 -12.62
N ASP A 130 6.34 6.99 -12.07
CA ASP A 130 6.60 8.19 -11.26
C ASP A 130 7.26 7.87 -9.91
N LEU A 131 7.18 6.60 -9.50
CA LEU A 131 7.84 6.10 -8.30
C LEU A 131 9.20 5.47 -8.62
N ASP A 132 9.73 5.69 -9.83
CA ASP A 132 10.92 5.01 -10.34
C ASP A 132 10.82 3.48 -10.15
N TRP A 133 9.61 2.94 -10.28
CA TRP A 133 9.30 1.53 -10.08
C TRP A 133 9.52 1.00 -8.64
N HIS A 134 9.68 1.87 -7.66
CA HIS A 134 9.77 1.45 -6.26
C HIS A 134 8.43 0.87 -5.79
N PRO A 135 8.42 -0.34 -5.20
CA PRO A 135 7.20 -0.95 -4.68
C PRO A 135 6.50 -0.08 -3.63
N GLU A 136 5.24 0.24 -3.87
CA GLU A 136 4.38 0.92 -2.90
C GLU A 136 3.28 -0.03 -2.41
N HIS A 137 3.40 -0.50 -1.17
CA HIS A 137 2.40 -1.36 -0.56
C HIS A 137 1.18 -0.53 -0.13
N ILE A 138 0.01 -0.89 -0.66
CA ILE A 138 -1.24 -0.14 -0.55
C ILE A 138 -2.41 -1.07 -0.25
N GLY A 139 -3.35 -0.58 0.53
CA GLY A 139 -4.68 -1.16 0.70
C GLY A 139 -5.76 -0.16 0.30
N PRO A 140 -7.05 -0.56 0.32
CA PRO A 140 -8.16 0.36 0.04
C PRO A 140 -8.15 1.61 0.92
N GLU A 141 -7.68 1.50 2.16
CA GLU A 141 -7.53 2.59 3.13
C GLU A 141 -6.53 3.66 2.69
N HIS A 142 -5.61 3.32 1.79
CA HIS A 142 -4.62 4.25 1.24
C HIS A 142 -5.14 5.01 0.02
N PHE A 143 -6.28 4.61 -0.54
CA PHE A 143 -6.81 5.13 -1.79
C PHE A 143 -7.95 6.12 -1.57
N HIS A 144 -7.76 7.33 -2.07
CA HIS A 144 -8.70 8.43 -1.95
C HIS A 144 -9.10 8.91 -3.36
N PRO A 145 -10.14 8.31 -3.98
CA PRO A 145 -10.52 8.59 -5.38
C PRO A 145 -10.98 10.04 -5.61
N HIS A 146 -11.34 10.76 -4.55
CA HIS A 146 -11.78 12.16 -4.60
C HIS A 146 -10.75 13.11 -3.97
N GLY A 147 -9.51 12.62 -3.85
CA GLY A 147 -8.43 13.23 -3.12
C GLY A 147 -8.51 12.97 -1.64
N ARG A 148 -7.37 13.11 -0.99
CA ARG A 148 -7.36 13.25 0.46
C ARG A 148 -8.01 14.58 0.75
N PRO A 149 -9.03 14.63 1.60
CA PRO A 149 -9.50 15.89 2.16
C PRO A 149 -8.28 16.70 2.59
N GLY A 150 -7.93 17.72 1.78
CA GLY A 150 -6.90 18.71 2.08
C GLY A 150 -5.52 18.57 1.55
N LEU A 151 -5.17 17.38 1.14
CA LEU A 151 -4.02 17.17 0.32
C LEU A 151 -4.60 16.89 -1.06
N LEU A 152 -4.68 17.95 -1.86
CA LEU A 152 -5.12 17.90 -3.27
C LEU A 152 -6.61 17.55 -3.44
N PRO A 153 -7.55 18.41 -2.97
CA PRO A 153 -8.98 18.16 -3.10
C PRO A 153 -9.39 17.99 -4.56
N GLY A 154 -10.14 16.91 -4.85
CA GLY A 154 -10.58 16.59 -6.21
C GLY A 154 -9.53 15.91 -7.09
N MET A 155 -8.29 15.75 -6.61
CA MET A 155 -7.26 14.96 -7.29
C MET A 155 -7.18 13.60 -6.63
N SER A 156 -7.47 12.54 -7.36
CA SER A 156 -7.36 11.18 -6.83
C SER A 156 -5.92 10.92 -6.35
N VAL A 157 -5.77 10.29 -5.19
CA VAL A 157 -4.45 9.94 -4.65
C VAL A 157 -4.46 8.53 -4.09
N VAL A 158 -3.32 7.86 -4.17
CA VAL A 158 -3.05 6.61 -3.46
C VAL A 158 -1.74 6.77 -2.70
N ALA A 159 -1.76 6.52 -1.40
CA ALA A 159 -0.63 6.84 -0.52
C ALA A 159 -0.13 8.29 -0.76
N ASN A 160 1.07 8.49 -1.29
CA ASN A 160 1.59 9.83 -1.60
C ASN A 160 1.61 10.16 -3.10
N THR A 161 1.03 9.30 -3.93
CA THR A 161 1.05 9.37 -5.39
C THR A 161 -0.24 9.98 -5.90
N ILE A 162 -0.14 10.98 -6.78
CA ILE A 162 -1.29 11.60 -7.45
C ILE A 162 -1.66 10.75 -8.64
N LEU A 163 -2.95 10.49 -8.80
CA LEU A 163 -3.49 9.72 -9.91
C LEU A 163 -4.36 10.62 -10.78
N SER A 164 -4.22 10.46 -12.09
CA SER A 164 -5.21 10.91 -13.06
C SER A 164 -6.55 10.21 -12.82
N LYS A 165 -7.61 10.74 -13.43
CA LYS A 165 -8.95 10.15 -13.33
C LYS A 165 -8.99 8.72 -13.86
N ALA A 166 -8.27 8.43 -14.95
CA ALA A 166 -8.25 7.11 -15.57
C ALA A 166 -7.56 6.08 -14.65
N GLU A 167 -6.41 6.46 -14.09
CA GLU A 167 -5.64 5.62 -13.17
C GLU A 167 -6.40 5.35 -11.89
N ALA A 168 -7.08 6.36 -11.34
CA ALA A 168 -7.91 6.19 -10.15
C ALA A 168 -9.09 5.25 -10.40
N GLN A 169 -9.78 5.39 -11.54
CA GLN A 169 -10.86 4.48 -11.92
C GLN A 169 -10.36 3.05 -12.11
N TRP A 170 -9.20 2.90 -12.74
CA TRP A 170 -8.57 1.60 -12.94
C TRP A 170 -8.15 0.96 -11.60
N LEU A 171 -7.52 1.73 -10.71
CA LEU A 171 -7.09 1.24 -9.40
C LEU A 171 -8.28 0.84 -8.52
N ALA A 172 -9.37 1.62 -8.54
CA ALA A 172 -10.62 1.26 -7.87
C ALA A 172 -11.15 -0.09 -8.35
N ALA A 173 -11.17 -0.31 -9.68
CA ALA A 173 -11.58 -1.58 -10.27
C ALA A 173 -10.64 -2.73 -9.88
N CYS A 174 -9.34 -2.47 -9.75
CA CYS A 174 -8.37 -3.48 -9.27
C CYS A 174 -8.66 -3.90 -7.83
N PHE A 175 -8.92 -2.96 -6.93
CA PHE A 175 -9.28 -3.28 -5.54
C PHE A 175 -10.57 -4.09 -5.44
N ASP A 176 -11.59 -3.74 -6.24
CA ASP A 176 -12.82 -4.52 -6.29
C ASP A 176 -12.60 -5.93 -6.84
N ALA A 177 -11.83 -6.04 -7.93
CA ALA A 177 -11.54 -7.31 -8.57
C ALA A 177 -10.62 -8.21 -7.74
N ALA A 178 -9.79 -7.67 -6.86
CA ALA A 178 -8.85 -8.41 -6.02
C ALA A 178 -9.37 -8.70 -4.61
N ARG A 179 -10.59 -8.24 -4.27
CA ARG A 179 -11.19 -8.39 -2.94
C ARG A 179 -11.22 -9.85 -2.46
N TRP A 180 -11.68 -10.76 -3.33
CA TRP A 180 -11.77 -12.20 -3.03
C TRP A 180 -10.41 -12.88 -2.81
N ALA A 181 -9.33 -12.26 -3.28
CA ALA A 181 -7.99 -12.83 -3.16
C ALA A 181 -7.28 -12.42 -1.87
N ARG A 182 -7.87 -11.54 -1.04
CA ARG A 182 -7.36 -11.25 0.31
C ARG A 182 -7.72 -12.33 1.32
N GLU A 183 -8.74 -13.13 0.99
CA GLU A 183 -9.13 -14.28 1.81
C GLU A 183 -8.25 -15.49 1.41
N PRO A 184 -7.43 -16.04 2.32
CA PRO A 184 -6.67 -17.24 2.03
C PRO A 184 -7.64 -18.41 1.75
N ALA A 185 -7.37 -19.24 0.75
CA ALA A 185 -8.15 -20.47 0.57
C ALA A 185 -7.85 -21.45 1.72
N VAL A 186 -8.82 -22.31 2.03
CA VAL A 186 -8.69 -23.34 3.09
C VAL A 186 -7.49 -24.26 2.86
N ASP A 187 -7.09 -24.47 1.61
CA ASP A 187 -5.98 -25.34 1.21
C ASP A 187 -4.71 -24.58 0.81
N ASP A 188 -4.68 -23.24 0.91
CA ASP A 188 -3.49 -22.47 0.58
C ASP A 188 -2.40 -22.69 1.65
N PRO A 189 -1.11 -22.74 1.27
CA PRO A 189 -0.02 -22.82 2.23
C PRO A 189 -0.07 -21.63 3.20
N PRO A 190 0.42 -21.80 4.44
CA PRO A 190 0.49 -20.71 5.41
C PRO A 190 1.19 -19.50 4.81
N LEU A 191 0.56 -18.34 4.90
CA LEU A 191 1.17 -17.10 4.46
C LEU A 191 2.38 -16.79 5.33
N HIS A 192 3.49 -16.46 4.69
CA HIS A 192 4.67 -15.95 5.36
C HIS A 192 4.68 -14.42 5.30
N THR A 193 5.24 -13.80 6.33
CA THR A 193 5.44 -12.36 6.34
C THR A 193 6.30 -11.94 5.16
N ASN A 194 5.80 -10.99 4.39
CA ASN A 194 6.53 -10.36 3.32
C ASN A 194 7.61 -9.42 3.91
N LEU A 195 8.86 -9.89 3.92
CA LEU A 195 9.98 -9.15 4.51
C LEU A 195 10.28 -7.85 3.77
N ASP A 196 10.14 -7.84 2.44
CA ASP A 196 10.33 -6.62 1.65
C ASP A 196 9.26 -5.59 2.00
N ALA A 197 8.00 -6.03 2.17
CA ALA A 197 6.93 -5.15 2.60
C ALA A 197 7.16 -4.58 4.00
N ARG A 198 7.65 -5.41 4.93
CA ARG A 198 8.03 -4.96 6.28
C ARG A 198 9.13 -3.91 6.21
N ASP A 199 10.20 -4.18 5.47
CA ASP A 199 11.38 -3.33 5.43
C ASP A 199 11.06 -1.98 4.73
N ASN A 200 10.27 -2.01 3.65
CA ASN A 200 9.73 -0.81 3.00
C ASN A 200 8.82 0.00 3.94
N TYR A 201 7.94 -0.69 4.67
CA TYR A 201 7.07 -0.05 5.66
C TYR A 201 7.87 0.66 6.75
N VAL A 202 8.85 -0.03 7.33
CA VAL A 202 9.73 0.52 8.36
C VAL A 202 10.51 1.72 7.82
N ALA A 203 11.09 1.62 6.63
CA ALA A 203 11.82 2.71 6.00
C ALA A 203 10.96 3.97 5.83
N LYS A 204 9.73 3.82 5.29
CA LYS A 204 8.78 4.94 5.13
C LYS A 204 8.40 5.57 6.47
N ARG A 205 8.14 4.76 7.50
CA ARG A 205 7.78 5.25 8.83
C ARG A 205 8.96 5.94 9.54
N VAL A 206 10.19 5.43 9.38
CA VAL A 206 11.40 6.09 9.89
C VAL A 206 11.63 7.44 9.22
N GLU A 207 11.50 7.51 7.88
CA GLU A 207 11.60 8.78 7.16
C GLU A 207 10.59 9.80 7.66
N LEU A 208 9.33 9.38 7.77
CA LEU A 208 8.25 10.22 8.27
C LEU A 208 8.56 10.71 9.69
N ARG A 209 9.05 9.82 10.56
CA ARG A 209 9.37 10.13 11.94
C ARG A 209 10.46 11.19 12.05
N LEU A 210 11.55 11.04 11.30
CA LEU A 210 12.65 12.01 11.28
C LEU A 210 12.21 13.38 10.76
N ARG A 211 11.28 13.40 9.78
CA ARG A 211 10.73 14.64 9.24
C ARG A 211 9.88 15.40 10.26
N ILE A 212 9.14 14.68 11.11
CA ILE A 212 8.22 15.28 12.10
C ILE A 212 8.97 15.63 13.40
N ASP A 213 9.92 14.79 13.81
CA ASP A 213 10.63 14.88 15.08
C ASP A 213 12.14 14.76 14.81
N PRO A 214 12.81 15.84 14.37
CA PRO A 214 14.22 15.82 13.98
C PRO A 214 15.16 15.38 15.12
N ASP A 215 14.77 15.65 16.37
CA ASP A 215 15.54 15.31 17.56
C ASP A 215 15.35 13.84 18.01
N ALA A 216 14.45 13.07 17.37
CA ALA A 216 14.17 11.68 17.71
C ALA A 216 15.43 10.80 17.69
N LEU A 217 16.31 11.03 16.70
CA LEU A 217 17.53 10.26 16.53
C LEU A 217 18.50 10.49 17.68
N THR A 218 18.74 11.76 18.04
CA THR A 218 19.64 12.12 19.14
C THR A 218 19.18 11.53 20.47
N ARG A 219 17.88 11.59 20.77
CA ARG A 219 17.31 10.96 21.98
C ARG A 219 17.48 9.44 21.97
N SER A 220 17.20 8.80 20.84
CA SER A 220 17.33 7.35 20.70
C SER A 220 18.78 6.85 20.80
N ILE A 221 19.75 7.64 20.32
CA ILE A 221 21.19 7.37 20.51
C ILE A 221 21.59 7.45 21.98
N GLN A 222 20.98 8.34 22.78
CA GLN A 222 21.26 8.39 24.21
C GLN A 222 20.66 7.18 24.93
N GLU A 223 19.42 6.83 24.62
CA GLU A 223 18.72 5.69 25.21
C GLU A 223 19.45 4.38 24.93
N ILE A 224 19.81 4.12 23.67
CA ILE A 224 20.46 2.86 23.29
C ILE A 224 21.83 2.67 23.95
N ARG A 225 22.54 3.76 24.31
CA ARG A 225 23.81 3.65 25.02
C ARG A 225 23.61 3.04 26.40
N THR A 226 22.51 3.37 27.08
CA THR A 226 22.16 2.76 28.36
C THR A 226 21.69 1.31 28.22
N GLU A 227 20.98 0.96 27.14
CA GLU A 227 20.53 -0.42 26.89
C GLU A 227 21.67 -1.36 26.48
N ILE A 228 22.64 -0.87 25.69
CA ILE A 228 23.82 -1.63 25.25
C ILE A 228 24.70 -2.06 26.43
N GLU A 229 24.69 -1.31 27.54
CA GLU A 229 25.41 -1.71 28.76
C GLU A 229 24.81 -2.96 29.42
N ILE A 230 23.55 -3.28 29.10
CA ILE A 230 22.76 -4.36 29.72
C ILE A 230 22.61 -5.55 28.76
N ASP A 231 22.55 -5.31 27.45
CA ASP A 231 22.30 -6.33 26.42
C ASP A 231 23.51 -6.53 25.49
N HIS A 232 24.10 -7.72 25.57
CA HIS A 232 25.31 -8.08 24.82
C HIS A 232 25.06 -8.29 23.31
N ASP A 233 23.87 -8.74 22.93
CA ASP A 233 23.54 -8.97 21.52
C ASP A 233 23.34 -7.62 20.82
N LEU A 234 22.63 -6.69 21.49
CA LEU A 234 22.51 -5.30 21.06
C LEU A 234 23.89 -4.61 20.95
N ALA A 235 24.79 -4.88 21.91
CA ALA A 235 26.16 -4.36 21.88
C ALA A 235 26.92 -4.84 20.64
N THR A 236 26.79 -6.13 20.31
CA THR A 236 27.46 -6.76 19.16
C THR A 236 26.95 -6.18 17.84
N THR A 237 25.63 -6.17 17.62
CA THR A 237 25.03 -5.55 16.42
C THR A 237 25.36 -4.07 16.31
N GLY A 238 25.35 -3.35 17.43
CA GLY A 238 25.73 -1.94 17.47
C GLY A 238 27.18 -1.69 17.10
N ALA A 239 28.11 -2.57 17.48
CA ALA A 239 29.52 -2.46 17.12
C ALA A 239 29.75 -2.75 15.62
N GLU A 240 29.07 -3.76 15.07
CA GLU A 240 29.12 -4.10 13.66
C GLU A 240 28.62 -2.95 12.78
N LEU A 241 27.45 -2.40 13.11
CA LEU A 241 26.87 -1.29 12.33
C LEU A 241 27.69 0.01 12.45
N LYS A 242 28.36 0.25 13.58
CA LYS A 242 29.22 1.43 13.80
C LYS A 242 30.66 1.27 13.31
N SER A 243 31.04 0.09 12.81
CA SER A 243 32.37 -0.15 12.26
C SER A 243 32.68 0.72 11.04
N ASP A 244 31.64 1.17 10.34
CA ASP A 244 31.72 2.05 9.17
C ASP A 244 31.56 3.51 9.61
N ALA A 245 32.68 4.23 9.66
CA ALA A 245 32.71 5.63 10.07
C ALA A 245 31.99 6.56 9.07
N GLU A 246 31.97 6.21 7.79
CA GLU A 246 31.27 6.99 6.76
C GLU A 246 29.75 6.86 6.95
N ALA A 247 29.25 5.64 7.14
CA ALA A 247 27.84 5.41 7.44
C ALA A 247 27.38 6.12 8.73
N CYS A 248 28.23 6.18 9.75
CA CYS A 248 27.95 6.94 10.98
C CYS A 248 27.86 8.44 10.73
N ALA A 249 28.75 9.00 9.91
CA ALA A 249 28.72 10.42 9.58
C ALA A 249 27.49 10.78 8.75
N GLU A 250 27.13 9.95 7.76
CA GLU A 250 25.93 10.13 6.96
C GLU A 250 24.65 10.10 7.79
N ALA A 251 24.52 9.13 8.70
CA ALA A 251 23.36 8.96 9.56
C ALA A 251 23.03 10.20 10.41
N LEU A 252 24.03 11.02 10.74
CA LEU A 252 23.88 12.23 11.55
C LEU A 252 23.77 13.53 10.74
N ALA A 253 24.19 13.53 9.47
CA ALA A 253 24.36 14.75 8.69
C ALA A 253 23.45 14.84 7.45
N LYS A 254 23.06 13.71 6.85
CA LYS A 254 22.28 13.68 5.62
C LYS A 254 20.79 13.46 5.91
N PRO A 255 19.88 13.95 5.06
CA PRO A 255 18.47 13.54 5.11
C PRO A 255 18.32 12.08 4.66
N TRP A 256 17.28 11.39 5.13
CA TRP A 256 17.03 9.95 4.91
C TRP A 256 17.19 9.50 3.45
N ARG A 257 16.71 10.31 2.48
CA ARG A 257 16.76 10.00 1.05
C ARG A 257 18.18 9.98 0.47
N GLU A 258 19.09 10.75 1.04
CA GLU A 258 20.49 10.86 0.59
C GLU A 258 21.45 9.92 1.34
N MET A 259 20.95 9.21 2.36
CA MET A 259 21.73 8.24 3.12
C MET A 259 21.98 6.96 2.31
N SER A 260 23.17 6.38 2.45
CA SER A 260 23.44 5.01 2.03
C SER A 260 22.60 3.99 2.80
N ASP A 261 22.43 2.78 2.25
CA ASP A 261 21.69 1.71 2.94
C ASP A 261 22.29 1.34 4.30
N LYS A 262 23.62 1.44 4.44
CA LYS A 262 24.30 1.23 5.73
C LYS A 262 23.90 2.30 6.75
N ALA A 263 23.90 3.57 6.34
CA ALA A 263 23.47 4.67 7.20
C ALA A 263 21.98 4.56 7.57
N ARG A 264 21.11 4.19 6.63
CA ARG A 264 19.68 3.92 6.91
C ARG A 264 19.49 2.78 7.91
N ARG A 265 20.22 1.67 7.74
CA ARG A 265 20.21 0.54 8.70
C ARG A 265 20.64 0.99 10.10
N LEU A 266 21.67 1.81 10.20
CA LEU A 266 22.15 2.36 11.47
C LEU A 266 21.10 3.27 12.13
N VAL A 267 20.45 4.14 11.36
CA VAL A 267 19.37 5.01 11.85
C VAL A 267 18.17 4.19 12.31
N THR A 268 17.74 3.18 11.53
CA THR A 268 16.68 2.25 11.92
C THR A 268 17.03 1.52 13.21
N PHE A 269 18.26 1.03 13.35
CA PHE A 269 18.73 0.37 14.58
C PHE A 269 18.62 1.28 15.82
N TYR A 270 18.94 2.57 15.67
CA TYR A 270 18.79 3.52 16.77
C TYR A 270 17.34 3.79 17.11
N LEU A 271 16.50 4.09 16.12
CA LEU A 271 15.12 4.54 16.34
C LEU A 271 14.15 3.40 16.70
N VAL A 272 14.32 2.24 16.07
CA VAL A 272 13.39 1.11 16.20
C VAL A 272 13.91 0.15 17.26
N ARG A 273 13.09 -0.13 18.26
CA ARG A 273 13.36 -1.14 19.28
C ARG A 273 12.95 -2.52 18.81
N GLU A 274 11.71 -2.63 18.31
CA GLU A 274 11.18 -3.86 17.74
C GLU A 274 10.14 -3.54 16.67
N VAL A 275 9.95 -4.46 15.73
CA VAL A 275 8.83 -4.44 14.78
C VAL A 275 7.97 -5.66 15.09
N ARG A 276 6.77 -5.42 15.59
CA ARG A 276 5.79 -6.49 15.81
C ARG A 276 5.11 -6.81 14.50
N VAL A 277 5.03 -8.09 14.22
CA VAL A 277 4.47 -8.64 12.98
C VAL A 277 3.21 -9.41 13.34
N GLU A 278 2.09 -8.93 12.80
CA GLU A 278 0.79 -9.56 12.93
C GLU A 278 0.48 -10.45 11.72
N SER A 279 -0.76 -10.89 11.56
CA SER A 279 -1.17 -11.77 10.47
C SER A 279 -0.95 -11.15 9.09
N PRO A 280 -0.33 -11.86 8.11
CA PRO A 280 -0.16 -11.38 6.73
C PRO A 280 -1.46 -11.08 5.97
N ALA A 281 -2.61 -11.50 6.50
CA ALA A 281 -3.92 -11.21 5.92
C ALA A 281 -4.48 -9.83 6.32
N LEU A 282 -3.88 -9.16 7.32
CA LEU A 282 -4.30 -7.83 7.75
C LEU A 282 -3.85 -6.75 6.76
N PRO A 283 -4.49 -5.56 6.73
CA PRO A 283 -3.96 -4.40 6.02
C PRO A 283 -2.52 -4.08 6.43
N ILE A 284 -1.72 -3.50 5.53
CA ILE A 284 -0.28 -3.26 5.75
C ILE A 284 0.02 -2.50 7.05
N ASP A 285 -0.81 -1.50 7.39
CA ASP A 285 -0.69 -0.68 8.60
C ASP A 285 -1.02 -1.46 9.89
N GLU A 286 -1.75 -2.56 9.79
CA GLU A 286 -2.09 -3.47 10.89
C GLU A 286 -1.12 -4.66 10.97
N GLN A 287 -0.47 -5.03 9.86
CA GLN A 287 0.54 -6.09 9.84
C GLN A 287 1.79 -5.71 10.62
N PHE A 288 2.21 -4.45 10.54
CA PHE A 288 3.50 -4.01 11.06
C PHE A 288 3.33 -2.89 12.07
N ARG A 289 3.66 -3.18 13.31
CA ARG A 289 3.67 -2.19 14.38
C ARG A 289 5.10 -1.94 14.85
N ILE A 290 5.57 -0.72 14.60
CA ILE A 290 6.89 -0.28 15.05
C ILE A 290 6.79 0.13 16.50
N VAL A 291 7.62 -0.47 17.34
CA VAL A 291 7.88 0.01 18.69
C VAL A 291 9.14 0.84 18.64
N TRP A 292 8.96 2.14 18.79
CA TRP A 292 10.04 3.11 18.85
C TRP A 292 10.82 2.96 20.15
N ARG A 293 12.15 3.07 20.07
CA ARG A 293 13.02 3.01 21.25
C ARG A 293 12.74 4.17 22.20
N CYS A 294 12.67 5.37 21.64
CA CYS A 294 12.10 6.52 22.32
C CYS A 294 10.68 6.77 21.77
N PRO A 295 9.62 6.52 22.54
CA PRO A 295 8.29 6.93 22.15
C PRO A 295 8.25 8.45 21.95
N ARG A 296 7.27 8.96 21.19
CA ARG A 296 7.02 10.39 21.20
C ARG A 296 6.74 10.81 22.64
N PRO A 297 7.21 11.96 23.10
CA PRO A 297 6.86 12.43 24.43
C PRO A 297 5.32 12.55 24.53
N ALA A 298 4.69 11.65 25.30
CA ALA A 298 3.22 11.55 25.38
C ALA A 298 2.59 12.78 26.06
N ALA A 299 3.37 13.52 26.85
CA ALA A 299 2.98 14.82 27.41
C ALA A 299 2.90 15.93 26.33
N GLU A 300 3.44 15.65 25.14
CA GLU A 300 3.60 16.61 24.06
C GLU A 300 2.68 16.30 22.87
N TYR A 301 2.39 15.01 22.62
CA TYR A 301 1.57 14.56 21.50
C TYR A 301 0.68 13.38 21.94
N GLY A 302 -0.64 13.59 22.00
CA GLY A 302 -1.61 12.53 22.29
C GLY A 302 -2.93 13.05 22.86
N PHE A 303 -3.98 12.22 22.87
CA PHE A 303 -5.30 12.59 23.42
C PHE A 303 -5.21 13.10 24.87
N GLY A 304 -4.28 12.57 25.67
CA GLY A 304 -4.04 12.99 27.06
C GLY A 304 -3.21 14.27 27.23
N ALA A 305 -2.54 14.75 26.18
CA ALA A 305 -1.78 16.00 26.21
C ALA A 305 -2.68 17.23 25.92
N ARG A 306 -3.92 17.00 25.47
CA ARG A 306 -4.83 18.05 25.04
C ARG A 306 -5.18 18.99 26.19
N VAL A 307 -4.79 20.25 26.04
CA VAL A 307 -5.24 21.33 26.93
C VAL A 307 -6.41 22.07 26.30
N GLY A 308 -7.62 21.60 26.57
CA GLY A 308 -8.87 22.14 26.02
C GLY A 308 -9.52 21.21 25.00
N GLN A 309 -10.41 21.75 24.17
CA GLN A 309 -11.14 20.98 23.15
C GLN A 309 -11.40 21.83 21.90
N PRO A 310 -11.55 21.20 20.72
CA PRO A 310 -12.02 21.89 19.51
C PRO A 310 -13.30 22.69 19.78
N SER A 311 -13.34 23.93 19.31
CA SER A 311 -14.59 24.69 19.35
C SER A 311 -15.44 24.33 18.15
N THR A 312 -16.74 24.07 18.35
CA THR A 312 -17.74 23.93 17.29
C THR A 312 -18.64 25.16 17.18
N ARG A 313 -18.26 26.28 17.83
CA ARG A 313 -19.06 27.51 17.83
C ARG A 313 -19.03 28.19 16.47
N MET A 314 -20.20 28.29 15.85
CA MET A 314 -20.40 28.88 14.54
C MET A 314 -20.57 30.41 14.61
N SER A 315 -20.01 31.09 13.61
CA SER A 315 -20.24 32.50 13.30
C SER A 315 -20.22 32.69 11.78
N SER A 316 -20.63 33.86 11.30
CA SER A 316 -20.76 34.16 9.85
C SER A 316 -19.47 34.02 9.03
N ASN A 317 -18.32 33.90 9.70
CA ASN A 317 -17.00 33.72 9.11
C ASN A 317 -16.35 32.38 9.49
N ARG A 318 -17.14 31.39 9.92
CA ARG A 318 -16.66 30.07 10.32
C ARG A 318 -17.44 28.97 9.63
N GLU A 319 -16.76 27.87 9.38
CA GLU A 319 -17.32 26.61 8.91
C GLU A 319 -16.89 25.47 9.84
N LEU A 320 -17.70 24.42 9.91
CA LEU A 320 -17.30 23.20 10.61
C LEU A 320 -16.50 22.32 9.66
N VAL A 321 -15.36 21.85 10.14
CA VAL A 321 -14.49 20.92 9.44
C VAL A 321 -14.04 19.85 10.40
N SER A 322 -13.99 18.62 9.94
CA SER A 322 -13.43 17.51 10.69
C SER A 322 -11.90 17.64 10.87
N ALA A 323 -11.29 16.87 11.76
CA ALA A 323 -9.85 16.88 11.99
C ALA A 323 -9.09 16.51 10.72
N PHE A 324 -9.66 15.56 9.98
CA PHE A 324 -9.19 15.13 8.67
C PHE A 324 -9.29 16.25 7.62
N GLU A 325 -10.12 17.26 7.87
CA GLU A 325 -10.32 18.42 7.01
C GLU A 325 -9.45 19.65 7.33
N LEU A 326 -8.53 19.54 8.30
CA LEU A 326 -7.60 20.60 8.64
C LEU A 326 -6.38 20.66 7.70
N ARG A 327 -5.89 21.88 7.43
CA ARG A 327 -4.72 22.14 6.55
C ARG A 327 -3.68 23.02 7.24
N PRO A 328 -2.38 22.89 6.91
CA PRO A 328 -1.41 23.96 7.17
C PRO A 328 -1.93 25.32 6.69
N GLY A 329 -1.90 26.33 7.56
CA GLY A 329 -2.44 27.67 7.33
C GLY A 329 -3.88 27.86 7.80
N ASP A 330 -4.65 26.80 8.07
CA ASP A 330 -6.02 26.93 8.57
C ASP A 330 -6.03 27.59 9.94
N ARG A 331 -6.92 28.56 10.13
CA ARG A 331 -7.17 29.16 11.45
C ARG A 331 -8.38 28.52 12.10
N ILE A 332 -8.15 27.60 13.02
CA ILE A 332 -9.19 26.92 13.79
C ILE A 332 -9.47 27.62 15.13
N TYR A 333 -10.59 27.30 15.74
CA TYR A 333 -10.96 27.81 17.06
C TYR A 333 -10.94 26.70 18.12
N TRP A 334 -10.35 27.02 19.27
CA TRP A 334 -10.06 26.08 20.34
C TRP A 334 -10.57 26.61 21.67
N LEU A 335 -11.31 25.81 22.42
CA LEU A 335 -11.77 26.14 23.76
C LEU A 335 -10.68 25.76 24.77
N SER A 336 -10.15 26.75 25.48
CA SER A 336 -9.27 26.51 26.63
C SER A 336 -10.01 25.80 27.78
N ARG A 337 -9.25 25.28 28.76
CA ARG A 337 -9.79 24.68 30.00
C ARG A 337 -10.75 25.59 30.79
N HIS A 338 -10.72 26.89 30.54
CA HIS A 338 -11.57 27.89 31.20
C HIS A 338 -12.77 28.32 30.32
N GLY A 339 -13.03 27.62 29.20
CA GLY A 339 -14.14 27.92 28.29
C GLY A 339 -13.92 29.12 27.37
N ASN A 340 -12.76 29.78 27.43
CA ASN A 340 -12.38 30.85 26.51
C ASN A 340 -11.95 30.27 25.18
N GLU A 341 -12.50 30.80 24.09
CA GLU A 341 -12.15 30.41 22.74
C GLU A 341 -10.95 31.21 22.22
N ARG A 342 -9.99 30.53 21.60
CA ARG A 342 -8.82 31.13 20.97
C ARG A 342 -8.63 30.58 19.57
N GLY A 343 -8.26 31.45 18.64
CA GLY A 343 -7.86 31.02 17.31
C GLY A 343 -6.43 30.48 17.31
N ARG A 344 -6.21 29.34 16.67
CA ARG A 344 -4.88 28.74 16.44
C ARG A 344 -4.69 28.51 14.95
N SER A 345 -3.46 28.66 14.47
CA SER A 345 -3.15 28.33 13.08
C SER A 345 -2.59 26.92 13.04
N VAL A 346 -3.03 26.12 12.09
CA VAL A 346 -2.51 24.77 11.85
C VAL A 346 -1.19 24.89 11.09
N SER A 347 -0.14 24.22 11.55
CA SER A 347 1.19 24.19 10.94
C SER A 347 1.41 22.92 10.11
N ALA A 348 0.92 21.78 10.59
CA ALA A 348 1.06 20.48 9.92
C ALA A 348 -0.09 19.53 10.32
N VAL A 349 -0.43 18.59 9.44
CA VAL A 349 -1.44 17.53 9.68
C VAL A 349 -0.90 16.21 9.13
N TRP A 350 -1.02 15.11 9.88
CA TRP A 350 -0.54 13.78 9.47
C TRP A 350 -1.30 12.66 10.22
N ASP A 351 -1.21 11.42 9.76
CA ASP A 351 -1.82 10.26 10.45
C ASP A 351 -1.02 9.86 11.69
N SER A 352 -1.71 9.55 12.78
CA SER A 352 -1.10 9.17 14.04
C SER A 352 -0.42 7.80 13.94
N GLU A 353 0.87 7.76 14.27
CA GLU A 353 1.63 6.50 14.40
C GLU A 353 1.25 5.70 15.64
N ASP A 354 0.81 6.38 16.71
CA ASP A 354 0.52 5.77 18.00
C ASP A 354 -0.95 5.32 18.09
N THR A 355 -1.83 5.86 17.26
CA THR A 355 -3.27 5.54 17.24
C THR A 355 -3.74 5.41 15.79
N PRO A 356 -3.75 4.19 15.22
CA PRO A 356 -4.21 3.96 13.85
C PRO A 356 -5.59 4.58 13.60
N GLY A 357 -5.71 5.25 12.45
CA GLY A 357 -6.93 5.97 12.07
C GLY A 357 -7.16 7.28 12.81
N ALA A 358 -6.24 7.78 13.64
CA ALA A 358 -6.29 9.13 14.19
C ALA A 358 -5.41 10.10 13.39
N VAL A 359 -5.70 11.40 13.48
CA VAL A 359 -4.99 12.49 12.79
C VAL A 359 -4.26 13.35 13.81
N CYS A 360 -2.97 13.55 13.66
CA CYS A 360 -2.19 14.51 14.42
C CYS A 360 -2.15 15.87 13.72
N VAL A 361 -2.27 16.95 14.49
CA VAL A 361 -2.31 18.34 14.00
C VAL A 361 -1.36 19.19 14.84
N LEU A 362 -0.35 19.78 14.20
CA LEU A 362 0.57 20.75 14.83
C LEU A 362 -0.03 22.15 14.72
N PHE A 363 0.07 22.95 15.78
CA PHE A 363 -0.42 24.34 15.81
C PHE A 363 0.73 25.36 15.94
N ASP A 364 0.57 26.55 15.38
CA ASP A 364 1.56 27.65 15.32
C ASP A 364 2.12 28.12 16.66
N GLN A 365 1.36 27.98 17.74
CA GLN A 365 1.73 28.42 19.09
C GLN A 365 2.09 27.28 20.03
N LEU A 366 2.04 26.04 19.55
CA LEU A 366 2.54 24.90 20.29
C LEU A 366 3.79 24.40 19.58
N MET A 367 4.83 24.11 20.36
CA MET A 367 5.99 23.38 19.84
C MET A 367 5.58 21.98 19.34
N LEU A 368 4.36 21.53 19.63
CA LEU A 368 3.93 20.13 19.64
C LEU A 368 2.45 20.03 19.19
N GLY A 369 2.07 18.96 18.52
CA GLY A 369 0.77 18.75 17.89
C GLY A 369 -0.16 17.84 18.69
N ASP A 370 -1.47 18.05 18.55
CA ASP A 370 -2.51 17.26 19.21
C ASP A 370 -3.02 16.13 18.29
N THR A 371 -3.45 15.00 18.86
CA THR A 371 -4.03 13.88 18.11
C THR A 371 -5.55 13.90 18.19
N PHE A 372 -6.25 13.67 17.08
CA PHE A 372 -7.69 13.78 16.86
C PHE A 372 -8.28 12.56 16.16
N TRP A 373 -9.53 12.24 16.46
CA TRP A 373 -10.26 11.31 15.60
C TRP A 373 -10.59 12.03 14.28
N PRO A 374 -10.60 11.32 13.12
CA PRO A 374 -10.82 11.94 11.81
C PRO A 374 -12.11 12.76 11.78
N GLU A 375 -13.16 12.24 12.42
CA GLU A 375 -14.51 12.80 12.49
C GLU A 375 -14.65 13.99 13.46
N GLU A 376 -13.62 14.30 14.25
CA GLU A 376 -13.71 15.30 15.31
C GLU A 376 -13.79 16.72 14.71
N LEU A 377 -14.81 17.49 15.09
CA LEU A 377 -15.15 18.74 14.40
C LEU A 377 -14.47 19.98 15.02
N PHE A 378 -14.06 20.89 14.14
CA PHE A 378 -13.46 22.18 14.42
C PHE A 378 -14.23 23.28 13.70
N ALA A 379 -14.43 24.42 14.36
CA ALA A 379 -14.76 25.66 13.69
C ALA A 379 -13.47 26.20 13.05
N ARG A 380 -13.43 26.30 11.73
CA ARG A 380 -12.37 26.92 10.94
C ARG A 380 -12.83 28.28 10.44
N LYS A 381 -11.94 29.28 10.46
CA LYS A 381 -12.20 30.59 9.86
C LYS A 381 -12.24 30.44 8.33
N VAL A 382 -13.35 30.85 7.71
CA VAL A 382 -13.49 30.91 6.25
C VAL A 382 -12.51 31.96 5.74
N SER A 383 -11.51 31.54 4.96
CA SER A 383 -10.60 32.47 4.28
C SER A 383 -11.43 33.32 3.32
N ALA A 384 -11.41 34.64 3.51
CA ALA A 384 -11.98 35.54 2.53
C ALA A 384 -11.20 35.34 1.23
N GLU A 385 -11.88 34.92 0.16
CA GLU A 385 -11.28 34.93 -1.18
C GLU A 385 -10.62 36.30 -1.40
N PRO A 386 -9.40 36.34 -1.95
CA PRO A 386 -8.84 37.60 -2.39
C PRO A 386 -9.82 38.17 -3.41
N ARG A 387 -10.53 39.25 -3.02
CA ARG A 387 -11.38 40.01 -3.94
C ARG A 387 -10.53 40.29 -5.17
N SER A 388 -10.81 39.59 -6.26
CA SER A 388 -10.21 39.79 -7.56
C SER A 388 -10.28 41.28 -7.86
N GLY A 389 -9.11 41.94 -7.80
CA GLY A 389 -9.00 43.37 -8.01
C GLY A 389 -9.61 43.70 -9.36
N ALA A 390 -10.68 44.47 -9.33
CA ALA A 390 -11.27 45.06 -10.52
C ALA A 390 -10.18 45.87 -11.22
N PHE A 391 -9.71 45.37 -12.36
CA PHE A 391 -9.08 46.19 -13.38
C PHE A 391 -10.07 47.30 -13.73
N ARG A 392 -9.79 48.52 -13.29
CA ARG A 392 -10.40 49.72 -13.86
C ARG A 392 -9.69 50.02 -15.18
N ALA A 393 -10.52 50.22 -16.20
CA ALA A 393 -10.20 50.52 -17.59
C ALA A 393 -9.26 51.71 -17.78
#